data_AF-A0A7S3SLZ1-F1
#
_entry.id   AF-A0A7S3SLZ1-F1
#
_cell.length_a   1.000
_cell.length_b   1.000
_cell.length_c   1.000
_cell.angle_alpha   90.00
_cell.angle_beta   90.00
_cell.angle_gamma   90.00
#
_symmetry.space_group_name_H-M   'P 1'
#
loop_
_entity.id
_entity.type
_entity.pdbx_description
1 polymer ?
#
loop_
_entity_poly.entity_id
_entity_poly.type
_entity_poly.pdbx_seq_one_letter_code
_entity_poly.pdbx_strand_id
1 'polypeptide(L)'
;FWKECDDPARVALLGARQCQLMGQKLLTARAQVEQRAAELESRATDVIDAADSQEEAFRVLEHKVGRYSLLDLALKFQMKRFLAHSHCQALLDRWWRGSHELSAVELP
;
A
#
# COMPACT_ATOMS: atom_id res chain seq x y z
N PHE A 1 7.12 -6.64 18.74
CA PHE A 1 6.63 -5.38 18.14
C PHE A 1 5.83 -5.61 16.85
N TRP A 2 6.40 -5.88 15.67
CA TRP A 2 5.60 -6.01 14.43
C TRP A 2 4.64 -7.20 14.40
N LYS A 3 5.01 -8.33 15.05
CA LYS A 3 4.14 -9.50 15.22
C LYS A 3 2.93 -9.27 16.15
N GLU A 4 2.92 -8.14 16.86
CA GLU A 4 1.84 -7.75 17.78
C GLU A 4 0.95 -6.66 17.14
N CYS A 5 1.25 -6.22 15.92
CA CYS A 5 0.44 -5.23 15.22
C CYS A 5 -0.65 -5.93 14.39
N ASP A 6 -1.91 -5.51 14.58
CA ASP A 6 -3.06 -6.06 13.85
C ASP A 6 -3.00 -5.78 12.34
N ASP A 7 -2.41 -4.66 11.92
CA ASP A 7 -2.23 -4.27 10.52
C ASP A 7 -0.78 -3.82 10.25
N PRO A 8 0.15 -4.77 10.06
CA PRO A 8 1.57 -4.46 9.94
C PRO A 8 1.90 -3.66 8.67
N ALA A 9 1.19 -3.88 7.56
CA ALA A 9 1.41 -3.14 6.31
C ALA A 9 1.02 -1.66 6.46
N ARG A 10 -0.11 -1.38 7.09
CA ARG A 10 -0.55 0.01 7.35
C ARG A 10 0.40 0.73 8.28
N VAL A 11 0.82 0.09 9.38
CA VAL A 11 1.76 0.70 10.32
C VAL A 11 3.10 0.99 9.62
N ALA A 12 3.55 0.08 8.75
CA ALA A 12 4.76 0.29 7.95
C ALA A 12 4.64 1.49 7.00
N LEU A 13 3.52 1.63 6.25
CA LEU A 13 3.30 2.79 5.38
C LEU A 13 3.19 4.12 6.15
N LEU A 14 2.51 4.13 7.30
CA LEU A 14 2.41 5.31 8.16
C LEU A 14 3.79 5.71 8.70
N GLY A 15 4.58 4.72 9.14
CA GLY A 15 5.95 4.93 9.58
C GLY A 15 6.84 5.49 8.46
N ALA A 16 6.74 4.92 7.25
CA ALA A 16 7.46 5.42 6.08
C ALA A 16 7.12 6.88 5.79
N ARG A 17 5.83 7.24 5.85
CA ARG A 17 5.38 8.61 5.67
C ARG A 17 5.92 9.55 6.74
N GLN A 18 5.90 9.11 8.01
CA GLN A 18 6.41 9.92 9.11
C GLN A 18 7.91 10.17 8.96
N CYS A 19 8.69 9.15 8.57
CA CYS A 19 10.10 9.30 8.25
C CYS A 19 10.32 10.30 7.11
N GLN A 20 9.57 10.22 6.01
CA GLN A 20 9.67 11.20 4.92
C GLN A 20 9.42 12.64 5.42
N LEU A 21 8.39 12.86 6.25
CA LEU A 21 8.09 14.18 6.82
C LEU A 21 9.20 14.68 7.76
N MET A 22 9.83 13.79 8.51
CA MET A 22 10.97 14.12 9.36
C MET A 22 12.22 14.46 8.53
N GLY A 23 12.49 13.70 7.47
CA GLY A 23 13.62 13.93 6.57
C GLY A 23 13.57 15.31 5.88
N GLN A 24 12.38 15.85 5.65
CA GLN A 24 12.20 17.22 5.14
C GLN A 24 12.65 18.31 6.12
N LYS A 25 12.64 18.02 7.43
CA LYS A 25 12.96 18.99 8.50
C LYS A 25 14.36 18.80 9.09
N LEU A 26 14.97 17.64 8.90
CA LEU A 26 16.28 17.30 9.44
C LEU A 26 17.37 17.58 8.40
N LEU A 27 18.42 18.31 8.78
CA LEU A 27 19.57 18.59 7.92
C LEU A 27 20.67 17.52 8.03
N THR A 28 20.95 17.05 9.26
CA THR A 28 22.09 16.17 9.55
C THR A 28 21.76 14.68 9.45
N ALA A 29 20.54 14.27 9.81
CA ALA A 29 20.12 12.87 9.82
C ALA A 29 19.23 12.48 8.62
N ARG A 30 19.12 13.35 7.61
CA ARG A 30 18.20 13.19 6.49
C ARG A 30 18.35 11.85 5.78
N ALA A 31 19.58 11.50 5.40
CA ALA A 31 19.87 10.27 4.66
C ALA A 31 19.45 9.00 5.44
N GLN A 32 19.70 8.97 6.76
CA GLN A 32 19.32 7.84 7.60
C GLN A 32 17.79 7.70 7.70
N VAL A 33 17.08 8.82 7.82
CA VAL A 33 15.62 8.82 7.90
C VAL A 33 14.98 8.46 6.56
N GLU A 34 15.55 8.91 5.44
CA GLU A 34 15.11 8.51 4.09
C GLU A 34 15.34 7.01 3.84
N GLN A 35 16.50 6.48 4.24
CA GLN A 35 16.76 5.04 4.19
C GLN A 35 15.74 4.27 5.04
N ARG A 36 15.44 4.76 6.25
CA ARG A 36 14.45 4.12 7.11
C ARG A 36 13.04 4.16 6.52
N ALA A 37 12.67 5.25 5.85
CA ALA A 37 11.41 5.32 5.13
C ALA A 37 11.34 4.26 4.02
N ALA A 38 12.41 4.11 3.25
CA ALA A 38 12.52 3.10 2.19
C ALA A 38 12.43 1.66 2.74
N GLU A 39 13.06 1.37 3.87
CA GLU A 39 12.95 0.06 4.54
C GLU A 39 11.53 -0.23 5.01
N LEU A 40 10.84 0.77 5.55
CA LEU A 40 9.46 0.62 6.00
C LEU A 40 8.49 0.43 4.82
N GLU A 41 8.69 1.14 3.72
CA GLU A 41 7.90 0.93 2.50
C GLU A 41 8.14 -0.47 1.92
N SER A 42 9.39 -0.96 1.91
CA SER A 42 9.70 -2.34 1.50
C SER A 42 8.99 -3.38 2.36
N ARG A 43 8.95 -3.18 3.69
CA ARG A 43 8.24 -4.09 4.60
C ARG A 43 6.75 -4.13 4.35
N ALA A 44 6.15 -3.00 3.95
CA ALA A 44 4.74 -3.00 3.57
C ALA A 44 4.52 -3.85 2.32
N THR A 45 5.47 -3.84 1.38
CA THR A 45 5.46 -4.73 0.21
C THR A 45 5.59 -6.20 0.61
N ASP A 46 6.54 -6.53 1.49
CA ASP A 46 6.76 -7.91 1.95
C ASP A 46 5.49 -8.54 2.56
N VAL A 47 4.65 -7.75 3.23
CA VAL A 47 3.37 -8.22 3.78
C VAL A 47 2.37 -8.62 2.69
N ILE A 48 2.37 -7.93 1.56
CA ILE A 48 1.48 -8.25 0.43
C ILE A 48 2.05 -9.43 -0.36
N ASP A 49 3.37 -9.51 -0.51
CA ASP A 49 4.05 -10.65 -1.15
C ASP A 49 3.87 -11.96 -0.37
N ALA A 50 3.62 -11.87 0.94
CA ALA A 50 3.31 -13.02 1.78
C ALA A 50 1.89 -13.58 1.57
N ALA A 51 1.04 -12.93 0.77
CA ALA A 51 -0.28 -13.45 0.45
C ALA A 51 -0.17 -14.67 -0.48
N ASP A 52 -0.92 -15.73 -0.19
CA ASP A 52 -0.86 -16.98 -0.96
C ASP A 52 -1.59 -16.87 -2.31
N SER A 53 -2.44 -15.85 -2.46
CA SER A 53 -3.24 -15.62 -3.66
C SER A 53 -3.42 -14.13 -3.96
N GLN A 54 -3.73 -13.84 -5.23
CA GLN A 54 -4.02 -12.47 -5.66
C GLN A 54 -5.27 -11.90 -4.96
N GLU A 55 -6.32 -12.71 -4.76
CA GLU A 55 -7.51 -12.29 -4.02
C GLU A 55 -7.21 -11.93 -2.57
N GLU A 56 -6.30 -12.65 -1.92
CA GLU A 56 -5.87 -12.34 -0.55
C GLU A 56 -5.07 -11.03 -0.50
N ALA A 57 -4.13 -10.84 -1.44
CA ALA A 57 -3.41 -9.57 -1.59
C ALA A 57 -4.38 -8.39 -1.80
N PHE A 58 -5.43 -8.58 -2.61
CA PHE A 58 -6.46 -7.57 -2.82
C PHE A 58 -7.25 -7.29 -1.54
N ARG A 59 -7.62 -8.31 -0.76
CA ARG A 59 -8.30 -8.11 0.53
C ARG A 59 -7.45 -7.29 1.49
N VAL A 60 -6.14 -7.53 1.56
CA VAL A 60 -5.21 -6.73 2.38
C VAL A 60 -5.14 -5.28 1.88
N LEU A 61 -5.02 -5.08 0.57
CA LEU A 61 -4.97 -3.74 -0.05
C LEU A 61 -6.26 -2.94 0.14
N GLU A 62 -7.40 -3.60 0.01
CA GLU A 62 -8.74 -3.00 0.16
C GLU A 62 -9.18 -2.89 1.63
N HIS A 63 -8.50 -3.58 2.56
CA HIS A 63 -8.83 -3.56 3.98
C HIS A 63 -8.85 -2.13 4.52
N LYS A 64 -10.00 -1.74 5.10
CA LYS A 64 -10.24 -0.39 5.60
C LYS A 64 -10.17 -0.37 7.12
N VAL A 65 -9.36 0.55 7.63
CA VAL A 65 -9.42 0.99 9.03
C VAL A 65 -9.92 2.43 9.02
N GLY A 66 -11.14 2.63 9.52
CA GLY A 66 -11.84 3.91 9.41
C GLY A 66 -12.23 4.22 7.96
N ARG A 67 -11.80 5.38 7.44
CA ARG A 67 -12.21 5.88 6.11
C ARG A 67 -11.31 5.43 4.96
N TYR A 68 -10.09 4.96 5.23
CA TYR A 68 -9.08 4.73 4.20
C TYR A 68 -8.64 3.27 4.14
N SER A 69 -8.64 2.69 2.94
CA SER A 69 -7.96 1.43 2.66
C SER A 69 -6.44 1.60 2.70
N LEU A 70 -5.71 0.49 2.70
CA LEU A 70 -4.25 0.52 2.61
C LEU A 70 -3.81 1.16 1.29
N LEU A 71 -4.49 0.82 0.18
CA LEU A 71 -4.23 1.41 -1.13
C LEU A 71 -4.55 2.92 -1.17
N ASP A 72 -5.64 3.36 -0.54
CA ASP A 72 -5.97 4.80 -0.44
C ASP A 72 -4.86 5.58 0.27
N LEU A 73 -4.29 5.02 1.34
CA LEU A 73 -3.18 5.63 2.06
C LEU A 73 -1.92 5.69 1.20
N ALA A 74 -1.59 4.62 0.48
CA ALA A 74 -0.44 4.58 -0.42
C ALA A 74 -0.55 5.66 -1.52
N LEU A 75 -1.74 5.82 -2.12
CA LEU A 75 -2.03 6.86 -3.09
C LEU A 75 -1.90 8.26 -2.48
N LYS A 76 -2.55 8.49 -1.33
CA LYS A 76 -2.53 9.78 -0.62
C LYS A 76 -1.12 10.22 -0.22
N PHE A 77 -0.28 9.27 0.17
CA PHE A 77 1.09 9.52 0.59
C PHE A 77 2.11 9.49 -0.54
N GLN A 78 1.69 9.19 -1.77
CA GLN A 78 2.56 9.04 -2.94
C GLN A 78 3.68 8.01 -2.73
N MET A 79 3.34 6.85 -2.17
CA MET A 79 4.27 5.75 -1.89
C MET A 79 4.59 4.99 -3.18
N LYS A 80 5.44 5.59 -4.03
CA LYS A 80 5.65 5.14 -5.42
C LYS A 80 6.19 3.72 -5.51
N ARG A 81 7.04 3.27 -4.58
CA ARG A 81 7.65 1.94 -4.65
C ARG A 81 6.62 0.88 -4.28
N PHE A 82 5.82 1.15 -3.26
CA PHE A 82 4.71 0.30 -2.87
C PHE A 82 3.63 0.25 -3.96
N LEU A 83 3.27 1.40 -4.55
CA LEU A 83 2.29 1.46 -5.62
C LEU A 83 2.76 0.73 -6.89
N ALA A 84 4.06 0.72 -7.18
CA ALA A 84 4.62 0.00 -8.32
C ALA A 84 4.54 -1.54 -8.18
N HIS A 85 4.10 -2.05 -7.02
CA HIS A 85 3.94 -3.47 -6.80
C HIS A 85 2.88 -4.09 -7.71
N SER A 86 3.11 -5.32 -8.19
CA SER A 86 2.25 -6.01 -9.16
C SER A 86 0.80 -6.12 -8.67
N HIS A 87 0.59 -6.48 -7.40
CA HIS A 87 -0.74 -6.56 -6.80
C HIS A 87 -1.44 -5.20 -6.69
N CYS A 88 -0.70 -4.12 -6.41
CA CYS A 88 -1.25 -2.76 -6.42
C CYS A 88 -1.71 -2.37 -7.82
N GLN A 89 -0.87 -2.62 -8.83
CA GLN A 89 -1.19 -2.33 -10.24
C GLN A 89 -2.38 -3.16 -10.72
N ALA A 90 -2.40 -4.46 -10.43
CA ALA A 90 -3.50 -5.35 -10.80
C ALA A 90 -4.84 -4.93 -10.17
N LEU A 91 -4.82 -4.48 -8.91
CA LEU A 91 -6.02 -3.97 -8.24
C LEU A 91 -6.49 -2.64 -8.83
N LEU A 92 -5.56 -1.72 -9.12
CA LEU A 92 -5.88 -0.44 -9.79
C LEU A 92 -6.46 -0.67 -11.18
N ASP A 93 -5.89 -1.60 -11.96
CA ASP A 93 -6.38 -1.99 -13.27
C ASP A 93 -7.78 -2.62 -13.18
N ARG A 94 -8.02 -3.46 -12.16
CA ARG A 94 -9.35 -4.04 -11.89
C ARG A 94 -10.38 -2.95 -11.59
N TRP A 95 -10.04 -1.98 -10.76
CA TRP A 95 -10.92 -0.84 -10.48
C TRP A 95 -11.16 0.01 -11.73
N TRP A 96 -10.11 0.25 -12.52
CA TRP A 96 -10.19 1.03 -13.75
C TRP A 96 -11.09 0.39 -14.81
N ARG A 97 -11.00 -0.92 -14.98
CA ARG A 97 -11.85 -1.68 -15.92
C ARG A 97 -13.32 -1.69 -15.51
N GLY A 98 -13.64 -1.25 -14.29
CA GLY A 98 -14.94 -1.46 -13.67
C GLY A 98 -15.17 -2.95 -13.40
N SER A 99 -15.91 -3.27 -12.35
CA SER A 99 -16.37 -4.65 -12.15
C SER A 99 -17.26 -5.04 -13.35
N HIS A 100 -16.70 -5.73 -14.34
CA HIS A 100 -17.41 -6.29 -15.48
C HIS A 100 -18.21 -7.55 -15.05
N GLU A 101 -18.95 -7.45 -13.95
CA GLU A 101 -19.93 -8.46 -13.50
C GLU A 101 -21.38 -8.00 -13.70
N LEU A 102 -21.64 -6.88 -14.37
CA LEU A 102 -22.99 -6.47 -14.77
C LEU A 102 -22.96 -5.83 -16.15
N SER A 103 -23.04 -6.68 -17.18
CA SER A 103 -23.93 -6.51 -18.35
C SER A 103 -23.56 -7.59 -19.35
N ALA A 104 -24.24 -8.73 -19.26
CA ALA A 104 -24.63 -9.44 -20.46
C ALA A 104 -25.50 -8.46 -21.27
N VAL A 105 -24.87 -7.60 -22.07
CA VAL A 105 -25.57 -6.96 -23.17
C VAL A 105 -25.75 -8.07 -24.18
N GLU A 106 -26.89 -8.75 -24.09
CA GLU A 106 -27.46 -9.43 -25.25
C GLU A 106 -27.60 -8.36 -26.34
N LEU A 107 -26.72 -8.42 -27.32
CA LEU A 107 -26.87 -7.64 -28.54
C LEU A 107 -28.09 -8.21 -29.29
N PRO A 108 -29.03 -7.36 -29.75
CA PRO A 108 -30.18 -7.79 -30.55
C PRO A 108 -29.77 -8.35 -31.91
#